data_AF-A0AAD7U5M0-F1
#
_entry.id   AF-A0AAD7U5M0-F1
#
_cell.length_a   1.000
_cell.length_b   1.000
_cell.length_c   1.000
_cell.angle_alpha   90.00
_cell.angle_beta   90.00
_cell.angle_gamma   90.00
#
_symmetry.space_group_name_H-M   'P 1'
#
loop_
_entity.id
_entity.type
_entity.pdbx_description
1 polymer ?
#
loop_
_entity_poly.entity_id
_entity_poly.type
_entity_poly.pdbx_seq_one_letter_code
_entity_poly.pdbx_strand_id
1 'polypeptide(L)'
;MGGDLVALLQNINHLHYNLERSFRESTFPVFEVAGTNNRDFVLSYQSSRGVLLAPLVEGLLPTLGRALYDQSLVRMERWETPKKGGFHATWTIRVEKRTVAGLQTLIDNHRHRHHQLPRRRRVSGWSCCSSNVVASQIPTGQRLSNEAENDMSPDKDEISCEDEDADNDEGSYENEDSDVDEDSSTSKQQHQRHHKLRCRRVSGWLCCSSSDAVMVQAPAKQRISQADQDEGSRTRMIETSTPKTSSSSSSSSKLTELVCVEAITPRTKSALDKLAAAVREADDPTDLLMRAVAAERVAADWFDADAMGRTSVFWTKNRGHTTDYKMSHPAKRATRFVSHSWSPPEDWDMFMSSAYSDIKASELAIAAQDITAAASLPKTTTKNPCWKKDCTFWIDKCCIPQNHPLMIDCVDNLELFLRRCDGMVVLLSWNYFNRTWCVYEWAEFLVSHHPRTVHMCVEAFLNPATLALYISSIEFLSVEKTQCQYETDREILRTKIESYYKSVHEFENFVKITAISIIAKSAARKASRGSYSHEFQPWVDLARRLNFCALASALDAAQPAAWRTTALDATTSAATQGNHGWQVAFNERVDAWFEVHVCPILEAQKGSAIAHSLSRPNLLDVKKH
;
A
#
# COMPACT_ATOMS: atom_id res chain seq x y z
N MET A 1 3.54 -16.93 0.51
CA MET A 1 2.20 -17.05 -0.08
C MET A 1 1.22 -17.80 0.85
N GLY A 2 1.34 -17.67 2.18
CA GLY A 2 0.47 -18.39 3.13
C GLY A 2 0.92 -19.80 3.52
N GLY A 3 0.33 -20.33 4.60
CA GLY A 3 0.64 -21.64 5.20
C GLY A 3 -0.31 -22.79 4.84
N ASP A 4 -1.35 -22.51 4.04
CA ASP A 4 -2.29 -23.50 3.52
C ASP A 4 -2.77 -23.13 2.10
N LEU A 5 -3.55 -24.03 1.48
CA LEU A 5 -4.06 -23.83 0.12
C LEU A 5 -5.00 -22.61 0.01
N VAL A 6 -5.82 -22.36 1.04
CA VAL A 6 -6.77 -21.22 1.04
C VAL A 6 -6.00 -19.92 1.02
N ALA A 7 -5.01 -19.79 1.90
CA ALA A 7 -4.12 -18.65 1.93
C ALA A 7 -3.38 -18.52 0.59
N LEU A 8 -2.83 -19.59 0.01
CA LEU A 8 -2.20 -19.52 -1.32
C LEU A 8 -3.13 -18.90 -2.36
N LEU A 9 -4.38 -19.36 -2.42
CA LEU A 9 -5.38 -18.88 -3.37
C LEU A 9 -5.81 -17.44 -3.10
N GLN A 10 -5.96 -17.04 -1.83
CA GLN A 10 -6.24 -15.65 -1.46
C GLN A 10 -5.10 -14.71 -1.88
N ASN A 11 -3.86 -15.21 -1.88
CA ASN A 11 -2.70 -14.40 -2.26
C ASN A 11 -2.29 -14.55 -3.74
N ILE A 12 -2.84 -15.49 -4.50
CA ILE A 12 -2.33 -15.80 -5.84
C ILE A 12 -2.43 -14.60 -6.78
N ASN A 13 -3.45 -13.75 -6.61
CA ASN A 13 -3.57 -12.52 -7.38
C ASN A 13 -2.43 -11.53 -7.07
N HIS A 14 -1.92 -11.48 -5.84
CA HIS A 14 -0.73 -10.68 -5.52
C HIS A 14 0.51 -11.23 -6.23
N LEU A 15 0.67 -12.55 -6.31
CA LEU A 15 1.75 -13.14 -7.10
C LEU A 15 1.59 -12.83 -8.59
N HIS A 16 0.40 -13.01 -9.15
CA HIS A 16 0.10 -12.66 -10.54
C HIS A 16 0.38 -11.19 -10.82
N TYR A 17 0.04 -10.31 -9.88
CA TYR A 17 0.33 -8.90 -9.96
C TYR A 17 1.84 -8.63 -10.07
N ASN A 18 2.64 -9.26 -9.21
CA ASN A 18 4.11 -9.15 -9.26
C ASN A 18 4.67 -9.73 -10.56
N LEU A 19 4.16 -10.89 -10.98
CA LEU A 19 4.53 -11.53 -12.24
C LEU A 19 4.16 -10.65 -13.43
N GLU A 20 3.02 -9.97 -13.43
CA GLU A 20 2.62 -9.07 -14.52
C GLU A 20 3.61 -7.93 -14.71
N ARG A 21 4.31 -7.50 -13.66
CA ARG A 21 5.35 -6.46 -13.78
C ARG A 21 6.62 -6.96 -14.45
N SER A 22 7.02 -8.21 -14.19
CA SER A 22 8.16 -8.88 -14.82
C SER A 22 7.83 -9.48 -16.19
N PHE A 23 6.58 -9.89 -16.37
CA PHE A 23 6.01 -10.54 -17.55
C PHE A 23 4.82 -9.72 -18.04
N ARG A 24 5.06 -8.46 -18.42
CA ARG A 24 4.02 -7.50 -18.84
C ARG A 24 3.22 -7.94 -20.08
N GLU A 25 3.64 -9.01 -20.76
CA GLU A 25 2.88 -9.64 -21.85
C GLU A 25 1.86 -10.67 -21.35
N SER A 26 1.98 -11.10 -20.10
CA SER A 26 1.17 -12.17 -19.54
C SER A 26 -0.14 -11.60 -19.01
N THR A 27 -1.24 -12.18 -19.47
CA THR A 27 -2.55 -12.03 -18.84
C THR A 27 -2.72 -13.14 -17.81
N PHE A 28 -2.85 -12.75 -16.55
CA PHE A 28 -3.08 -13.69 -15.46
C PHE A 28 -4.57 -13.84 -15.17
N PRO A 29 -5.02 -15.01 -14.69
CA PRO A 29 -6.37 -15.15 -14.21
C PRO A 29 -6.56 -14.46 -12.86
N VAL A 30 -7.79 -14.03 -12.60
CA VAL A 30 -8.23 -13.52 -11.30
C VAL A 30 -8.88 -14.66 -10.53
N PHE A 31 -8.44 -14.84 -9.28
CA PHE A 31 -8.97 -15.82 -8.35
C PHE A 31 -9.65 -15.09 -7.19
N GLU A 32 -10.90 -15.39 -6.90
CA GLU A 32 -11.58 -14.88 -5.71
C GLU A 32 -11.95 -16.05 -4.82
N VAL A 33 -11.67 -15.95 -3.53
CA VAL A 33 -12.00 -16.98 -2.54
C VAL A 33 -13.06 -16.40 -1.62
N ALA A 34 -14.23 -17.03 -1.59
CA ALA A 34 -15.32 -16.69 -0.68
C ALA A 34 -15.62 -17.88 0.25
N GLY A 35 -16.00 -17.63 1.50
CA GLY A 35 -16.31 -18.70 2.47
C GLY A 35 -15.83 -18.35 3.88
N THR A 36 -16.43 -18.99 4.88
CA THR A 36 -16.24 -18.64 6.29
C THR A 36 -15.18 -19.48 7.01
N ASN A 37 -14.68 -20.56 6.40
CA ASN A 37 -13.70 -21.42 7.06
C ASN A 37 -12.64 -21.98 6.09
N ASN A 38 -11.45 -22.32 6.60
CA ASN A 38 -10.33 -22.83 5.79
C ASN A 38 -10.55 -24.24 5.22
N ARG A 39 -11.72 -24.84 5.43
CA ARG A 39 -12.07 -26.18 4.95
C ARG A 39 -13.00 -26.12 3.75
N ASP A 40 -14.02 -25.29 3.81
CA ASP A 40 -15.10 -25.17 2.84
C ASP A 40 -15.12 -23.75 2.29
N PHE A 41 -14.74 -23.62 1.02
CA PHE A 41 -14.70 -22.32 0.35
C PHE A 41 -15.13 -22.44 -1.10
N VAL A 42 -15.58 -21.31 -1.64
CA VAL A 42 -15.95 -21.10 -3.02
C VAL A 42 -14.80 -20.37 -3.70
N LEU A 43 -14.25 -20.97 -4.75
CA LEU A 43 -13.25 -20.34 -5.61
C LEU A 43 -13.93 -19.86 -6.89
N SER A 44 -13.87 -18.56 -7.17
CA SER A 44 -14.21 -17.99 -8.48
C SER A 44 -12.95 -17.76 -9.29
N TYR A 45 -12.99 -18.14 -10.56
CA TYR A 45 -11.91 -17.94 -11.53
C TYR A 45 -12.44 -17.17 -12.72
N GLN A 46 -11.73 -16.10 -13.05
CA GLN A 46 -11.99 -15.28 -14.22
C GLN A 46 -10.74 -15.19 -15.09
N SER A 47 -10.89 -15.46 -16.39
CA SER A 47 -9.80 -15.38 -17.34
C SER A 47 -10.27 -14.91 -18.71
N SER A 48 -9.44 -14.09 -19.36
CA SER A 48 -9.62 -13.73 -20.77
C SER A 48 -9.51 -14.92 -21.73
N ARG A 49 -8.90 -16.04 -21.28
CA ARG A 49 -8.69 -17.26 -22.08
C ARG A 49 -9.85 -18.25 -22.01
N GLY A 50 -10.92 -17.89 -21.33
CA GLY A 50 -12.13 -18.71 -21.27
C GLY A 50 -12.11 -19.84 -20.25
N VAL A 51 -13.16 -20.67 -20.28
CA VAL A 51 -13.25 -21.92 -19.50
C VAL A 51 -12.24 -22.99 -19.94
N LEU A 52 -11.50 -22.75 -21.04
CA LEU A 52 -10.52 -23.70 -21.59
C LEU A 52 -9.41 -24.05 -20.59
N LEU A 53 -9.12 -23.15 -19.65
CA LEU A 53 -8.10 -23.37 -18.61
C LEU A 53 -8.68 -23.87 -17.28
N ALA A 54 -10.00 -24.01 -17.15
CA ALA A 54 -10.59 -24.52 -15.92
C ALA A 54 -10.14 -25.95 -15.57
N PRO A 55 -9.97 -26.90 -16.53
CA PRO A 55 -9.38 -28.21 -16.23
C PRO A 55 -7.94 -28.15 -15.70
N LEU A 56 -7.17 -27.13 -16.10
CA LEU A 56 -5.82 -26.91 -15.56
C LEU A 56 -5.89 -26.54 -14.08
N VAL A 57 -6.83 -25.68 -13.69
CA VAL A 57 -7.07 -25.34 -12.28
C VAL A 57 -7.49 -26.60 -11.49
N GLU A 58 -8.41 -27.40 -12.04
CA GLU A 58 -8.85 -28.67 -11.43
C GLU A 58 -7.71 -29.67 -11.23
N GLY A 59 -6.71 -29.72 -12.12
CA GLY A 59 -5.51 -30.55 -11.95
C GLY A 59 -4.49 -29.96 -10.96
N LEU A 60 -4.35 -28.63 -10.95
CA LEU A 60 -3.36 -27.93 -10.12
C LEU A 60 -3.73 -27.94 -8.64
N LEU A 61 -4.97 -27.60 -8.26
CA LEU A 61 -5.33 -27.42 -6.85
C LEU A 61 -5.14 -28.68 -5.99
N PRO A 62 -5.57 -29.88 -6.42
CA PRO A 62 -5.32 -31.10 -5.66
C PRO A 62 -3.83 -31.42 -5.54
N THR A 63 -3.05 -31.05 -6.56
CA THR A 63 -1.60 -31.27 -6.57
C THR A 63 -0.90 -30.32 -5.61
N LEU A 64 -1.24 -29.03 -5.64
CA LEU A 64 -0.71 -28.01 -4.74
C LEU A 64 -1.06 -28.31 -3.27
N GLY A 65 -2.33 -28.62 -2.99
CA GLY A 65 -2.79 -28.99 -1.65
C GLY A 65 -1.97 -30.14 -1.06
N ARG A 66 -1.78 -31.21 -1.83
CA ARG A 66 -1.03 -32.39 -1.37
C ARG A 66 0.46 -32.14 -1.27
N ALA A 67 1.05 -31.48 -2.26
CA ALA A 67 2.50 -31.35 -2.37
C ALA A 67 3.07 -30.31 -1.40
N LEU A 68 2.33 -29.22 -1.14
CA LEU A 68 2.85 -28.09 -0.36
C LEU A 68 2.29 -28.04 1.06
N TYR A 69 1.07 -28.53 1.30
CA TYR A 69 0.34 -28.29 2.54
C TYR A 69 -0.15 -29.54 3.26
N ASP A 70 0.17 -30.74 2.74
CA ASP A 70 -0.36 -32.02 3.23
C ASP A 70 -1.90 -32.04 3.35
N GLN A 71 -2.55 -31.33 2.43
CA GLN A 71 -3.99 -31.17 2.34
C GLN A 71 -4.54 -32.03 1.20
N SER A 72 -5.58 -32.80 1.48
CA SER A 72 -6.36 -33.48 0.44
C SER A 72 -7.63 -32.71 0.15
N LEU A 73 -7.85 -32.39 -1.13
CA LEU A 73 -9.15 -31.90 -1.59
C LEU A 73 -10.10 -33.11 -1.61
N VAL A 74 -11.07 -33.08 -0.72
CA VAL A 74 -12.06 -34.17 -0.55
C VAL A 74 -13.22 -33.98 -1.53
N ARG A 75 -13.55 -32.74 -1.84
CA ARG A 75 -14.61 -32.38 -2.79
C ARG A 75 -14.19 -31.14 -3.56
N MET A 76 -14.32 -31.18 -4.87
CA MET A 76 -14.15 -30.02 -5.75
C MET A 76 -15.24 -30.11 -6.81
N GLU A 77 -16.32 -29.37 -6.61
CA GLU A 77 -17.46 -29.36 -7.51
C GLU A 77 -17.49 -28.08 -8.28
N ARG A 78 -17.37 -28.19 -9.60
CA ARG A 78 -17.47 -27.06 -10.51
C ARG A 78 -18.93 -26.78 -10.84
N TRP A 79 -19.24 -25.50 -10.91
CA TRP A 79 -20.42 -25.01 -11.61
C TRP A 79 -20.05 -23.80 -12.46
N GLU A 80 -20.80 -23.62 -13.54
CA GLU A 80 -20.63 -22.51 -14.47
C GLU A 80 -21.78 -21.54 -14.30
N THR A 81 -21.45 -20.27 -14.09
CA THR A 81 -22.44 -19.19 -14.14
C THR A 81 -22.21 -18.43 -15.43
N PRO A 82 -23.15 -18.44 -16.39
CA PRO A 82 -23.04 -17.59 -17.56
C PRO A 82 -23.14 -16.13 -17.11
N LYS A 83 -21.99 -15.44 -17.00
CA LYS A 83 -21.93 -13.99 -16.80
C LYS A 83 -21.80 -13.30 -18.16
N LYS A 84 -22.58 -12.24 -18.38
CA LYS A 84 -22.39 -11.35 -19.54
C LYS A 84 -21.00 -10.71 -19.44
N GLY A 85 -20.12 -10.98 -20.40
CA GLY A 85 -18.82 -10.31 -20.52
C GLY A 85 -17.57 -11.15 -20.21
N GLY A 86 -17.69 -12.46 -20.01
CA GLY A 86 -16.53 -13.33 -19.89
C GLY A 86 -16.85 -14.71 -19.36
N PHE A 87 -15.88 -15.61 -19.47
CA PHE A 87 -15.98 -16.94 -18.91
C PHE A 87 -15.60 -16.91 -17.43
N HIS A 88 -16.50 -17.43 -16.60
CA HIS A 88 -16.38 -17.48 -15.16
C HIS A 88 -16.61 -18.93 -14.73
N ALA A 89 -15.61 -19.52 -14.07
CA ALA A 89 -15.74 -20.84 -13.48
C ALA A 89 -15.73 -20.70 -11.95
N THR A 90 -16.61 -21.43 -11.29
CA THR A 90 -16.68 -21.42 -9.83
C THR A 90 -16.60 -22.86 -9.32
N TRP A 91 -15.89 -23.07 -8.22
CA TRP A 91 -15.82 -24.36 -7.54
C TRP A 91 -16.20 -24.20 -6.08
N THR A 92 -16.99 -25.13 -5.55
CA THR A 92 -16.99 -25.40 -4.11
C THR A 92 -15.92 -26.42 -3.80
N ILE A 93 -15.01 -26.04 -2.91
CA ILE A 93 -13.84 -26.82 -2.54
C ILE A 93 -13.92 -27.14 -1.06
N ARG A 94 -13.82 -28.43 -0.74
CA ARG A 94 -13.66 -28.95 0.61
C ARG A 94 -12.27 -29.55 0.78
N VAL A 95 -11.52 -29.05 1.75
CA VAL A 95 -10.15 -29.46 2.07
C VAL A 95 -10.11 -30.11 3.44
N GLU A 96 -9.44 -31.26 3.51
CA GLU A 96 -9.11 -31.93 4.77
C GLU A 96 -7.59 -31.97 4.95
N LYS A 97 -7.12 -31.63 6.16
CA LYS A 97 -5.75 -31.95 6.56
C LYS A 97 -5.64 -33.46 6.68
N ARG A 98 -4.60 -34.06 6.10
CA ARG A 98 -4.34 -35.47 6.33
C ARG A 98 -4.09 -35.70 7.81
N THR A 99 -4.87 -36.59 8.41
CA THR A 99 -4.55 -37.08 9.74
C THR A 99 -3.28 -37.93 9.65
N VAL A 100 -2.50 -37.97 10.74
CA VAL A 100 -1.28 -38.78 10.83
C VAL A 100 -1.54 -40.26 10.44
N ALA A 101 -2.75 -40.76 10.73
CA ALA A 101 -3.19 -42.09 10.32
C ALA A 101 -3.28 -42.27 8.79
N GLY A 102 -3.75 -41.25 8.05
CA GLY A 102 -3.77 -41.26 6.59
C GLY A 102 -2.37 -41.19 5.98
N LEU A 103 -1.46 -40.45 6.61
CA LEU A 103 -0.04 -40.39 6.25
C LEU A 103 0.63 -41.75 6.43
N GLN A 104 0.37 -42.43 7.54
CA GLN A 104 0.88 -43.77 7.81
C GLN A 104 0.39 -44.78 6.76
N THR A 105 -0.90 -44.72 6.41
CA THR A 105 -1.50 -45.59 5.38
C THR A 105 -0.87 -45.33 3.99
N LEU A 106 -0.54 -44.08 3.67
CA LEU A 106 0.12 -43.74 2.41
C LEU A 106 1.58 -44.20 2.39
N ILE A 107 2.30 -44.04 3.50
CA ILE A 107 3.66 -44.58 3.70
C ILE A 107 3.65 -46.10 3.54
N ASP A 108 2.66 -46.79 4.12
CA ASP A 108 2.51 -48.23 4.03
C ASP A 108 2.16 -48.69 2.60
N ASN A 109 1.30 -47.94 1.89
CA ASN A 109 1.00 -48.16 0.47
C ASN A 109 2.22 -47.91 -0.44
N HIS A 110 3.03 -46.90 -0.14
CA HIS A 110 4.25 -46.61 -0.89
C HIS A 110 5.34 -47.67 -0.61
N ARG A 111 5.44 -48.17 0.62
CA ARG A 111 6.27 -49.34 0.98
C ARG A 111 5.81 -50.60 0.25
N HIS A 112 4.50 -50.83 0.16
CA HIS A 112 3.95 -51.97 -0.60
C HIS A 112 4.21 -51.85 -2.11
N ARG A 113 4.13 -50.66 -2.72
CA ARG A 113 4.49 -50.47 -4.14
C ARG A 113 5.97 -50.71 -4.41
N HIS A 114 6.88 -50.37 -3.49
CA HIS A 114 8.29 -50.73 -3.63
C HIS A 114 8.57 -52.23 -3.46
N HIS A 115 7.72 -52.96 -2.74
CA HIS A 115 7.83 -54.42 -2.59
C HIS A 115 7.29 -55.22 -3.79
N GLN A 116 6.62 -54.58 -4.76
CA GLN A 116 6.13 -55.22 -5.99
C GLN A 116 7.02 -55.01 -7.22
N LEU A 117 8.20 -54.40 -7.08
CA LEU A 117 9.20 -54.46 -8.15
C LEU A 117 9.75 -55.90 -8.22
N PRO A 118 9.77 -56.54 -9.41
CA PRO A 118 10.31 -57.89 -9.56
C PRO A 118 11.76 -57.91 -9.07
N ARG A 119 12.05 -58.86 -8.18
CA ARG A 119 13.40 -59.13 -7.65
C ARG A 119 14.39 -59.28 -8.81
N ARG A 120 15.06 -58.19 -9.22
CA ARG A 120 16.33 -58.30 -9.92
C ARG A 120 17.30 -58.94 -8.92
N ARG A 121 17.80 -60.13 -9.27
CA ARG A 121 18.86 -60.85 -8.56
C ARG A 121 19.94 -59.85 -8.16
N ARG A 122 20.07 -59.57 -6.85
CA ARG A 122 21.21 -58.86 -6.31
C ARG A 122 22.20 -59.86 -5.75
N VAL A 123 23.40 -59.78 -6.32
CA VAL A 123 24.65 -60.31 -5.78
C VAL A 123 24.85 -59.76 -4.37
N SER A 124 25.29 -60.65 -3.49
CA SER A 124 25.59 -60.44 -2.08
C SER A 124 26.60 -59.31 -1.85
N GLY A 125 26.32 -58.45 -0.87
CA GLY A 125 27.35 -57.62 -0.26
C GLY A 125 26.81 -56.49 0.59
N TRP A 126 27.04 -56.63 1.91
CA TRP A 126 27.21 -55.58 2.93
C TRP A 126 26.01 -55.29 3.84
N SER A 127 26.21 -55.65 5.10
CA SER A 127 25.39 -55.33 6.27
C SER A 127 25.83 -54.01 6.88
N CYS A 128 24.89 -53.18 7.33
CA CYS A 128 25.15 -52.23 8.40
C CYS A 128 23.91 -52.07 9.29
N CYS A 129 24.16 -52.01 10.60
CA CYS A 129 23.20 -51.99 11.70
C CYS A 129 22.75 -50.57 12.06
N SER A 130 21.48 -50.40 12.47
CA SER A 130 21.03 -49.47 13.54
C SER A 130 19.50 -49.50 13.64
N SER A 131 18.90 -50.01 14.72
CA SER A 131 18.61 -49.40 16.04
C SER A 131 17.21 -48.75 16.08
N ASN A 132 16.29 -49.41 16.79
CA ASN A 132 14.93 -48.97 17.08
C ASN A 132 14.91 -47.98 18.26
N VAL A 133 14.09 -46.93 18.17
CA VAL A 133 13.66 -46.11 19.32
C VAL A 133 12.13 -46.14 19.39
N VAL A 134 11.63 -46.51 20.56
CA VAL A 134 10.22 -46.65 20.93
C VAL A 134 9.69 -45.29 21.40
N ALA A 135 8.50 -44.89 20.95
CA ALA A 135 7.77 -43.74 21.48
C ALA A 135 6.43 -44.18 22.08
N SER A 136 6.18 -43.79 23.32
CA SER A 136 5.02 -44.08 24.15
C SER A 136 3.87 -43.10 23.92
N GLN A 137 2.64 -43.62 23.93
CA GLN A 137 1.37 -42.89 23.87
C GLN A 137 0.88 -42.45 25.27
N ILE A 138 0.16 -41.31 25.34
CA ILE A 138 -0.80 -40.96 26.42
C ILE A 138 -2.05 -40.31 25.76
N PRO A 139 -3.29 -40.56 26.26
CA PRO A 139 -4.51 -40.35 25.50
C PRO A 139 -5.30 -39.06 25.79
N THR A 140 -6.12 -38.71 24.81
CA THR A 140 -7.14 -37.66 24.75
C THR A 140 -8.39 -37.94 25.59
N GLY A 141 -8.92 -36.90 26.25
CA GLY A 141 -10.25 -36.88 26.89
C GLY A 141 -11.30 -36.11 26.07
N GLN A 142 -12.51 -36.69 26.01
CA GLN A 142 -13.77 -36.23 25.41
C GLN A 142 -14.41 -35.05 26.18
N ARG A 143 -15.01 -34.04 25.54
CA ARG A 143 -16.40 -33.88 24.99
C ARG A 143 -17.46 -33.52 26.07
N LEU A 144 -18.32 -32.53 25.76
CA LEU A 144 -19.78 -32.35 26.03
C LEU A 144 -20.11 -30.86 25.69
N SER A 145 -20.75 -30.54 24.56
CA SER A 145 -22.21 -30.43 24.28
C SER A 145 -22.95 -29.33 25.06
N ASN A 146 -23.61 -28.40 24.37
CA ASN A 146 -25.08 -28.30 24.31
C ASN A 146 -25.57 -27.09 23.49
N GLU A 147 -26.68 -27.34 22.81
CA GLU A 147 -27.52 -26.47 21.99
C GLU A 147 -28.39 -25.52 22.83
N ALA A 148 -28.86 -24.42 22.23
CA ALA A 148 -30.26 -23.99 22.31
C ALA A 148 -30.53 -22.85 21.32
N GLU A 149 -31.51 -23.07 20.44
CA GLU A 149 -32.15 -22.12 19.55
C GLU A 149 -33.05 -21.15 20.34
N ASN A 150 -33.26 -19.93 19.82
CA ASN A 150 -34.56 -19.28 19.97
C ASN A 150 -34.82 -18.25 18.86
N ASP A 151 -36.05 -18.36 18.41
CA ASP A 151 -36.76 -17.73 17.29
C ASP A 151 -37.41 -16.41 17.75
N MET A 152 -37.45 -15.38 16.90
CA MET A 152 -38.40 -14.26 17.01
C MET A 152 -38.36 -13.31 15.79
N SER A 153 -39.52 -13.15 15.15
CA SER A 153 -39.84 -12.25 14.03
C SER A 153 -39.94 -10.77 14.44
N PRO A 154 -39.79 -9.80 13.51
CA PRO A 154 -39.97 -8.38 13.80
C PRO A 154 -41.29 -7.79 13.27
N ASP A 155 -41.85 -6.86 14.05
CA ASP A 155 -42.90 -5.92 13.69
C ASP A 155 -42.36 -4.79 12.80
N LYS A 156 -43.21 -4.31 11.88
CA LYS A 156 -42.95 -3.21 10.96
C LYS A 156 -43.70 -1.97 11.46
N ASP A 157 -43.00 -0.85 11.61
CA ASP A 157 -43.61 0.48 11.69
C ASP A 157 -43.10 1.34 10.53
N GLU A 158 -44.06 1.81 9.73
CA GLU A 158 -43.90 2.76 8.63
C GLU A 158 -43.78 4.19 9.19
N ILE A 159 -42.76 4.93 8.75
CA ILE A 159 -42.68 6.39 8.92
C ILE A 159 -42.50 6.99 7.52
N SER A 160 -43.53 7.72 7.09
CA SER A 160 -43.57 8.58 5.91
C SER A 160 -42.79 9.87 6.16
N CYS A 161 -41.92 10.26 5.22
CA CYS A 161 -41.39 11.62 5.14
C CYS A 161 -41.85 12.27 3.84
N GLU A 162 -42.30 13.50 4.00
CA GLU A 162 -42.99 14.35 3.04
C GLU A 162 -42.01 14.93 2.00
N ASP A 163 -42.52 15.08 0.77
CA ASP A 163 -41.87 15.76 -0.35
C ASP A 163 -41.92 17.28 -0.14
N GLU A 164 -40.77 17.96 -0.21
CA GLU A 164 -40.70 19.40 -0.39
C GLU A 164 -40.07 19.71 -1.76
N ASP A 165 -40.92 20.20 -2.66
CA ASP A 165 -40.58 20.80 -3.94
C ASP A 165 -39.86 22.14 -3.72
N ALA A 166 -38.70 22.31 -4.37
CA ALA A 166 -38.03 23.60 -4.47
C ALA A 166 -37.77 23.93 -5.94
N ASP A 167 -38.54 24.90 -6.42
CA ASP A 167 -38.38 25.63 -7.67
C ASP A 167 -36.95 26.16 -7.84
N ASN A 168 -36.38 26.03 -9.03
CA ASN A 168 -35.21 26.81 -9.41
C ASN A 168 -35.38 27.49 -10.76
N ASP A 169 -35.18 28.79 -10.66
CA ASP A 169 -35.38 29.89 -11.57
C ASP A 169 -34.35 29.89 -12.71
N GLU A 170 -34.81 30.10 -13.95
CA GLU A 170 -33.98 30.22 -15.14
C GLU A 170 -33.42 31.66 -15.25
N GLY A 171 -32.13 31.84 -14.97
CA GLY A 171 -31.40 33.07 -15.23
C GLY A 171 -30.59 33.00 -16.53
N SER A 172 -31.10 33.62 -17.59
CA SER A 172 -30.41 33.86 -18.87
C SER A 172 -29.37 34.97 -18.73
N TYR A 173 -28.11 34.70 -19.09
CA TYR A 173 -27.10 35.73 -19.32
C TYR A 173 -26.74 35.83 -20.81
N GLU A 174 -26.81 37.06 -21.30
CA GLU A 174 -26.46 37.54 -22.63
C GLU A 174 -24.95 37.41 -22.87
N ASN A 175 -24.55 36.97 -24.06
CA ASN A 175 -23.19 37.09 -24.56
C ASN A 175 -23.18 38.14 -25.67
N GLU A 176 -22.49 39.25 -25.42
CA GLU A 176 -22.10 40.24 -26.42
C GLU A 176 -20.71 39.92 -26.98
N ASP A 177 -20.66 39.87 -28.30
CA ASP A 177 -19.64 40.33 -29.26
C ASP A 177 -18.18 40.51 -28.84
N SER A 178 -17.28 39.92 -29.65
CA SER A 178 -16.19 40.68 -30.27
C SER A 178 -15.58 39.94 -31.47
N ASP A 179 -15.78 40.55 -32.63
CA ASP A 179 -15.04 40.36 -33.87
C ASP A 179 -13.57 40.78 -33.71
N VAL A 180 -12.62 40.00 -34.25
CA VAL A 180 -11.34 40.51 -34.77
C VAL A 180 -10.84 39.63 -35.93
N ASP A 181 -10.94 40.23 -37.11
CA ASP A 181 -10.12 40.22 -38.33
C ASP A 181 -9.33 38.98 -38.81
N GLU A 182 -9.61 38.72 -40.08
CA GLU A 182 -8.86 37.97 -41.09
C GLU A 182 -7.41 38.47 -41.23
N ASP A 183 -6.47 37.54 -41.38
CA ASP A 183 -5.51 37.73 -42.47
C ASP A 183 -4.98 36.42 -43.06
N SER A 184 -4.67 36.56 -44.34
CA SER A 184 -4.55 35.55 -45.37
C SER A 184 -3.12 35.05 -45.57
N SER A 185 -2.94 33.75 -45.82
CA SER A 185 -1.93 33.31 -46.81
C SER A 185 -2.18 31.88 -47.27
N THR A 186 -2.01 31.72 -48.58
CA THR A 186 -2.37 30.59 -49.42
C THR A 186 -1.20 29.63 -49.61
N SER A 187 -1.45 28.31 -49.57
CA SER A 187 -0.69 27.34 -50.40
C SER A 187 -1.38 25.97 -50.47
N LYS A 188 -2.13 25.81 -51.56
CA LYS A 188 -2.32 24.68 -52.47
C LYS A 188 -1.97 23.21 -52.07
N GLN A 189 -2.90 22.35 -52.55
CA GLN A 189 -2.82 20.92 -52.93
C GLN A 189 -2.86 19.91 -51.76
N GLN A 190 -3.67 18.85 -51.77
CA GLN A 190 -4.17 18.04 -52.88
C GLN A 190 -5.40 17.21 -52.43
N HIS A 191 -6.31 16.93 -53.36
CA HIS A 191 -7.51 16.09 -53.22
C HIS A 191 -7.25 14.69 -52.65
N GLN A 192 -8.17 14.20 -51.81
CA GLN A 192 -8.81 12.89 -52.00
C GLN A 192 -10.16 12.82 -51.27
N ARG A 193 -11.21 12.52 -52.03
CA ARG A 193 -12.59 12.31 -51.61
C ARG A 193 -12.76 10.90 -51.07
N HIS A 194 -13.43 10.71 -49.94
CA HIS A 194 -14.23 9.49 -49.70
C HIS A 194 -15.50 9.81 -48.90
N HIS A 195 -16.60 9.25 -49.39
CA HIS A 195 -17.97 9.33 -48.91
C HIS A 195 -18.14 9.09 -47.40
N LYS A 196 -18.88 9.97 -46.71
CA LYS A 196 -19.54 9.63 -45.43
C LYS A 196 -21.05 9.51 -45.63
N LEU A 197 -21.52 8.28 -45.45
CA LEU A 197 -22.94 7.93 -45.28
C LEU A 197 -23.42 8.47 -43.93
N ARG A 198 -24.57 9.16 -44.00
CA ARG A 198 -25.38 9.64 -42.89
C ARG A 198 -26.06 8.42 -42.23
N CYS A 199 -25.79 8.17 -40.95
CA CYS A 199 -26.65 7.33 -40.11
C CYS A 199 -27.12 8.16 -38.92
N ARG A 200 -28.40 8.56 -38.97
CA ARG A 200 -29.18 8.96 -37.80
C ARG A 200 -29.35 7.72 -36.91
N ARG A 201 -29.06 7.85 -35.61
CA ARG A 201 -29.64 6.95 -34.62
C ARG A 201 -30.08 7.74 -33.40
N VAL A 202 -31.38 7.62 -33.17
CA VAL A 202 -32.12 7.98 -31.97
C VAL A 202 -31.86 6.90 -30.93
N SER A 203 -31.58 7.29 -29.68
CA SER A 203 -31.81 6.43 -28.52
C SER A 203 -31.78 7.28 -27.25
N GLY A 204 -32.96 7.63 -26.74
CA GLY A 204 -33.16 7.92 -25.33
C GLY A 204 -33.29 6.61 -24.57
N TRP A 205 -32.60 6.49 -23.45
CA TRP A 205 -32.77 5.42 -22.48
C TRP A 205 -32.81 6.04 -21.08
N LEU A 206 -34.00 6.00 -20.47
CA LEU A 206 -34.18 6.19 -19.03
C LEU A 206 -33.47 5.06 -18.29
N CYS A 207 -32.73 5.40 -17.25
CA CYS A 207 -32.16 4.44 -16.31
C CYS A 207 -33.01 4.47 -15.03
N CYS A 208 -33.73 3.39 -14.74
CA CYS A 208 -34.33 3.13 -13.44
C CYS A 208 -33.26 2.52 -12.54
N SER A 209 -32.89 3.22 -11.46
CA SER A 209 -32.07 2.69 -10.37
C SER A 209 -32.96 2.13 -9.27
N SER A 210 -33.01 0.82 -9.13
CA SER A 210 -33.47 0.12 -7.92
C SER A 210 -32.32 0.03 -6.93
N SER A 211 -32.48 0.63 -5.76
CA SER A 211 -31.49 0.63 -4.67
C SER A 211 -31.85 -0.45 -3.66
N ASP A 212 -31.05 -1.52 -3.57
CA ASP A 212 -31.03 -2.44 -2.43
C ASP A 212 -29.83 -2.10 -1.55
N ALA A 213 -30.11 -1.53 -0.37
CA ALA A 213 -29.12 -1.16 0.63
C ALA A 213 -28.82 -2.35 1.55
N VAL A 214 -27.55 -2.77 1.59
CA VAL A 214 -27.02 -3.71 2.59
C VAL A 214 -26.47 -2.89 3.76
N MET A 215 -27.18 -2.89 4.89
CA MET A 215 -26.68 -2.33 6.16
C MET A 215 -25.60 -3.23 6.76
N VAL A 216 -24.42 -2.67 7.02
CA VAL A 216 -23.37 -3.28 7.84
C VAL A 216 -23.44 -2.66 9.25
N GLN A 217 -23.77 -3.47 10.25
CA GLN A 217 -23.76 -3.07 11.66
C GLN A 217 -22.32 -3.02 12.21
N ALA A 218 -22.01 -1.94 12.94
CA ALA A 218 -20.77 -1.79 13.71
C ALA A 218 -20.96 -2.28 15.17
N PRO A 219 -19.91 -2.81 15.83
CA PRO A 219 -20.04 -3.31 17.20
C PRO A 219 -20.04 -2.18 18.25
N ALA A 220 -20.93 -2.34 19.24
CA ALA A 220 -21.16 -1.44 20.35
C ALA A 220 -19.98 -1.35 21.33
N LYS A 221 -19.66 -0.14 21.78
CA LYS A 221 -18.71 0.16 22.86
C LYS A 221 -19.35 -0.04 24.23
N GLN A 222 -18.71 -0.84 25.08
CA GLN A 222 -19.01 -0.93 26.51
C GLN A 222 -18.72 0.41 27.21
N ARG A 223 -19.72 0.96 27.92
CA ARG A 223 -19.60 2.08 28.86
C ARG A 223 -19.05 1.56 30.19
N ILE A 224 -17.94 2.13 30.65
CA ILE A 224 -17.50 2.07 32.05
C ILE A 224 -18.12 3.29 32.76
N SER A 225 -18.91 3.04 33.79
CA SER A 225 -19.50 4.04 34.68
C SER A 225 -18.46 4.56 35.68
N GLN A 226 -18.28 5.89 35.73
CA GLN A 226 -17.71 6.58 36.88
C GLN A 226 -18.87 7.08 37.74
N ALA A 227 -18.83 6.74 39.03
CA ALA A 227 -19.71 7.24 40.07
C ALA A 227 -18.86 8.01 41.10
N ASP A 228 -19.37 9.19 41.45
CA ASP A 228 -19.35 9.89 42.73
C ASP A 228 -18.03 10.07 43.50
N GLN A 229 -17.65 11.34 43.72
CA GLN A 229 -17.62 11.86 45.09
C GLN A 229 -17.70 13.38 45.16
N ASP A 230 -18.56 13.80 46.08
CA ASP A 230 -19.08 15.13 46.35
C ASP A 230 -18.18 16.01 47.22
N GLU A 231 -18.50 17.30 47.09
CA GLU A 231 -18.28 18.48 47.93
C GLU A 231 -17.61 18.40 49.33
N GLY A 232 -16.75 19.40 49.58
CA GLY A 232 -17.04 20.39 50.62
C GLY A 232 -16.11 20.46 51.84
N SER A 233 -15.29 21.52 51.94
CA SER A 233 -15.40 22.53 53.02
C SER A 233 -14.18 23.46 53.15
N ARG A 234 -14.49 24.75 53.32
CA ARG A 234 -13.62 25.86 53.73
C ARG A 234 -13.17 25.73 55.19
N THR A 235 -11.92 26.07 55.50
CA THR A 235 -11.57 26.88 56.70
C THR A 235 -10.24 27.63 56.48
N ARG A 236 -10.13 28.80 57.12
CA ARG A 236 -9.11 29.86 56.99
C ARG A 236 -8.04 29.76 58.10
N MET A 237 -6.86 30.31 57.78
CA MET A 237 -5.92 31.08 58.65
C MET A 237 -4.74 30.40 59.41
N ILE A 238 -3.55 30.99 59.13
CA ILE A 238 -2.43 31.43 60.01
C ILE A 238 -1.18 30.51 60.23
N GLU A 239 -0.05 31.09 59.79
CA GLU A 239 1.36 31.13 60.27
C GLU A 239 2.30 29.89 60.46
N THR A 240 3.45 30.04 59.78
CA THR A 240 4.86 29.76 60.16
C THR A 240 5.29 28.38 60.72
N SER A 241 6.19 27.71 59.99
CA SER A 241 7.56 27.34 60.44
C SER A 241 8.29 26.45 59.42
N THR A 242 9.62 26.60 59.36
CA THR A 242 10.59 25.93 58.48
C THR A 242 11.02 24.54 59.04
N PRO A 243 12.07 23.88 58.49
CA PRO A 243 12.01 22.87 57.44
C PRO A 243 12.31 21.44 57.97
N LYS A 244 11.78 20.40 57.31
CA LYS A 244 12.25 19.02 57.53
C LYS A 244 12.54 18.31 56.20
N THR A 245 13.82 18.04 56.03
CA THR A 245 14.44 17.06 55.13
C THR A 245 13.73 15.71 55.19
N SER A 246 13.26 15.19 54.06
CA SER A 246 13.01 13.76 53.90
C SER A 246 13.39 13.28 52.50
N SER A 247 14.32 12.34 52.53
CA SER A 247 14.82 11.39 51.55
C SER A 247 13.93 11.08 50.34
N SER A 248 14.48 11.35 49.16
CA SER A 248 14.05 10.84 47.86
C SER A 248 14.33 9.34 47.73
N SER A 249 13.27 8.53 47.68
CA SER A 249 13.34 7.12 47.31
C SER A 249 13.27 6.98 45.79
N SER A 250 14.36 6.47 45.22
CA SER A 250 14.58 6.16 43.81
C SER A 250 13.55 5.20 43.22
N SER A 251 12.80 5.65 42.23
CA SER A 251 11.97 4.82 41.32
C SER A 251 12.53 4.82 39.89
N SER A 252 13.87 4.85 39.74
CA SER A 252 14.59 4.93 38.46
C SER A 252 15.12 3.57 37.96
N SER A 253 14.34 2.49 38.08
CA SER A 253 14.83 1.14 37.71
C SER A 253 13.95 0.34 36.74
N LYS A 254 13.01 0.98 36.03
CA LYS A 254 12.21 0.30 34.98
C LYS A 254 12.50 0.73 33.54
N LEU A 255 13.52 1.56 33.31
CA LEU A 255 13.88 2.08 31.97
C LEU A 255 15.08 1.37 31.32
N THR A 256 15.67 0.37 31.98
CA THR A 256 16.92 -0.26 31.53
C THR A 256 16.71 -1.66 30.93
N GLU A 257 15.48 -2.15 30.85
CA GLU A 257 15.18 -3.39 30.11
C GLU A 257 14.94 -3.08 28.62
N LEU A 258 15.91 -2.36 28.03
CA LEU A 258 16.00 -2.10 26.61
C LEU A 258 17.10 -3.00 26.07
N VAL A 259 16.66 -4.04 25.34
CA VAL A 259 17.41 -4.86 24.38
C VAL A 259 18.79 -4.26 24.08
N CYS A 260 19.87 -5.00 24.40
CA CYS A 260 21.25 -4.62 24.12
C CYS A 260 21.39 -4.01 22.72
N VAL A 261 21.38 -2.68 22.65
CA VAL A 261 21.75 -1.96 21.44
C VAL A 261 23.25 -2.22 21.30
N GLU A 262 23.63 -2.94 20.24
CA GLU A 262 25.05 -3.12 19.91
C GLU A 262 25.72 -1.75 19.92
N ALA A 263 26.67 -1.57 20.84
CA ALA A 263 27.31 -0.28 21.04
C ALA A 263 28.02 0.14 19.74
N ILE A 264 27.88 1.42 19.37
CA ILE A 264 28.63 2.00 18.26
C ILE A 264 30.12 1.73 18.47
N THR A 265 30.75 1.04 17.51
CA THR A 265 32.18 0.73 17.64
C THR A 265 32.99 2.02 17.82
N PRO A 266 34.04 2.07 18.64
CA PRO A 266 34.83 3.29 18.87
C PRO A 266 35.32 3.95 17.59
N ARG A 267 35.68 3.13 16.58
CA ARG A 267 36.09 3.62 15.26
C ARG A 267 34.94 4.31 14.52
N THR A 268 33.74 3.74 14.51
CA THR A 268 32.56 4.36 13.90
C THR A 268 32.16 5.63 14.65
N LYS A 269 32.19 5.61 15.97
CA LYS A 269 31.90 6.80 16.79
C LYS A 269 32.87 7.94 16.48
N SER A 270 34.18 7.68 16.48
CA SER A 270 35.19 8.70 16.15
C SER A 270 35.01 9.29 14.74
N ALA A 271 34.60 8.48 13.76
CA ALA A 271 34.31 8.98 12.41
C ALA A 271 33.06 9.89 12.39
N LEU A 272 32.01 9.53 13.12
CA LEU A 272 30.79 10.33 13.25
C LEU A 272 31.04 11.62 14.05
N ASP A 273 31.88 11.59 15.08
CA ASP A 273 32.27 12.78 15.84
C ASP A 273 33.01 13.79 14.95
N LYS A 274 33.91 13.31 14.08
CA LYS A 274 34.60 14.15 13.08
C LYS A 274 33.62 14.73 12.05
N LEU A 275 32.67 13.93 11.59
CA LEU A 275 31.62 14.41 10.68
C LEU A 275 30.76 15.48 11.35
N ALA A 276 30.36 15.26 12.62
CA ALA A 276 29.59 16.23 13.38
C ALA A 276 30.33 17.56 13.58
N ALA A 277 31.65 17.50 13.81
CA ALA A 277 32.47 18.70 13.84
C ALA A 277 32.48 19.41 12.48
N ALA A 278 32.68 18.68 11.38
CA ALA A 278 32.68 19.27 10.05
C ALA A 278 31.31 19.89 9.68
N VAL A 279 30.21 19.27 10.08
CA VAL A 279 28.84 19.76 9.87
C VAL A 279 28.59 21.08 10.56
N ARG A 280 29.10 21.27 11.78
CA ARG A 280 28.97 22.54 12.52
C ARG A 280 29.76 23.70 11.91
N GLU A 281 30.84 23.39 11.19
CA GLU A 281 31.69 24.39 10.53
C GLU A 281 31.31 24.64 9.06
N ALA A 282 30.36 23.89 8.50
CA ALA A 282 29.99 23.97 7.10
C ALA A 282 28.92 25.04 6.84
N ASP A 283 29.10 25.82 5.76
CA ASP A 283 28.09 26.80 5.30
C ASP A 283 26.79 26.11 4.85
N ASP A 284 26.90 24.93 4.22
CA ASP A 284 25.76 24.05 3.90
C ASP A 284 26.00 22.66 4.51
N PRO A 285 25.50 22.39 5.73
CA PRO A 285 25.65 21.10 6.39
C PRO A 285 25.02 19.95 5.58
N THR A 286 24.06 20.25 4.69
CA THR A 286 23.33 19.24 3.92
C THR A 286 24.24 18.48 2.95
N ASP A 287 25.27 19.13 2.39
CA ASP A 287 26.24 18.48 1.51
C ASP A 287 27.05 17.38 2.21
N LEU A 288 27.24 17.52 3.52
CA LEU A 288 27.95 16.55 4.36
C LEU A 288 27.01 15.48 4.93
N LEU A 289 25.75 15.85 5.22
CA LEU A 289 24.76 14.97 5.84
C LEU A 289 23.97 14.14 4.84
N MET A 290 23.83 14.57 3.59
CA MET A 290 23.06 13.87 2.58
C MET A 290 23.71 12.54 2.20
N ARG A 291 22.91 11.48 2.21
CA ARG A 291 23.35 10.11 1.92
C ARG A 291 22.30 9.38 1.08
N ALA A 292 22.73 8.33 0.40
CA ALA A 292 21.82 7.45 -0.30
C ALA A 292 22.27 5.99 -0.20
N VAL A 293 21.31 5.07 -0.32
CA VAL A 293 21.55 3.62 -0.37
C VAL A 293 21.12 3.09 -1.73
N ALA A 294 21.91 2.20 -2.33
CA ALA A 294 21.54 1.55 -3.59
C ALA A 294 20.36 0.60 -3.37
N ALA A 295 19.45 0.51 -4.34
CA ALA A 295 18.24 -0.31 -4.24
C ALA A 295 18.53 -1.77 -3.86
N GLU A 296 19.58 -2.40 -4.41
CA GLU A 296 19.93 -3.81 -4.12
C GLU A 296 20.24 -4.13 -2.65
N ARG A 297 20.49 -3.11 -1.82
CA ARG A 297 20.78 -3.29 -0.39
C ARG A 297 19.52 -3.34 0.47
N VAL A 298 18.42 -2.78 -0.01
CA VAL A 298 17.19 -2.57 0.76
C VAL A 298 15.95 -3.11 0.07
N ALA A 299 16.07 -3.54 -1.19
CA ALA A 299 14.98 -4.05 -2.00
C ALA A 299 15.35 -5.41 -2.60
N ALA A 300 14.37 -6.31 -2.70
CA ALA A 300 14.57 -7.66 -3.22
C ALA A 300 13.36 -8.10 -4.05
N ASP A 301 13.62 -8.80 -5.14
CA ASP A 301 12.57 -9.45 -5.93
C ASP A 301 11.99 -10.64 -5.15
N TRP A 302 10.69 -10.91 -5.29
CA TRP A 302 10.02 -12.07 -4.71
C TRP A 302 10.67 -13.40 -5.12
N PHE A 303 11.29 -13.46 -6.30
CA PHE A 303 11.94 -14.66 -6.81
C PHE A 303 13.38 -14.86 -6.31
N ASP A 304 13.97 -13.85 -5.67
CA ASP A 304 15.33 -13.90 -5.14
C ASP A 304 15.26 -14.15 -3.62
N ALA A 305 15.06 -15.42 -3.24
CA ALA A 305 14.91 -15.83 -1.85
C ALA A 305 16.11 -15.41 -0.97
N ASP A 306 17.33 -15.44 -1.53
CA ASP A 306 18.54 -15.03 -0.82
C ASP A 306 18.56 -13.51 -0.58
N ALA A 307 18.23 -12.71 -1.59
CA ALA A 307 18.10 -11.26 -1.41
C ALA A 307 16.97 -10.92 -0.46
N MET A 308 15.82 -11.59 -0.58
CA MET A 308 14.67 -11.40 0.29
C MET A 308 15.04 -11.68 1.76
N GLY A 309 15.73 -12.79 2.04
CA GLY A 309 16.19 -13.08 3.39
C GLY A 309 17.09 -11.98 3.98
N ARG A 310 17.98 -11.40 3.18
CA ARG A 310 18.85 -10.29 3.62
C ARG A 310 18.09 -8.98 3.85
N THR A 311 17.22 -8.59 2.92
CA THR A 311 16.48 -7.33 3.01
C THR A 311 15.33 -7.41 4.02
N SER A 312 14.77 -8.59 4.25
CA SER A 312 13.75 -8.82 5.28
C SER A 312 14.29 -8.52 6.68
N VAL A 313 15.55 -8.89 6.97
CA VAL A 313 16.23 -8.52 8.24
C VAL A 313 16.36 -7.00 8.37
N PHE A 314 16.63 -6.30 7.25
CA PHE A 314 16.63 -4.84 7.25
C PHE A 314 15.24 -4.30 7.59
N TRP A 315 14.16 -4.78 6.99
CA TRP A 315 12.82 -4.22 7.24
C TRP A 315 12.16 -4.65 8.56
N THR A 316 12.56 -5.79 9.14
CA THR A 316 11.95 -6.32 10.37
C THR A 316 12.30 -5.50 11.61
N LYS A 317 13.45 -4.83 11.63
CA LYS A 317 13.85 -4.04 12.80
C LYS A 317 13.08 -2.72 12.85
N ASN A 318 12.37 -2.46 13.94
CA ASN A 318 11.68 -1.18 14.16
C ASN A 318 12.61 -0.06 14.65
N ARG A 319 13.94 -0.20 14.45
CA ARG A 319 14.97 0.80 14.75
C ARG A 319 16.10 0.66 13.75
N GLY A 320 16.71 1.77 13.35
CA GLY A 320 17.95 1.72 12.57
C GLY A 320 19.15 1.40 13.45
N HIS A 321 20.11 0.72 12.84
CA HIS A 321 21.36 0.33 13.47
C HIS A 321 22.54 1.01 12.77
N THR A 322 23.68 1.14 13.47
CA THR A 322 24.88 1.70 12.83
C THR A 322 25.42 0.86 11.68
N THR A 323 25.08 -0.43 11.64
CA THR A 323 25.32 -1.28 10.47
C THR A 323 24.48 -0.87 9.27
N ASP A 324 23.26 -0.40 9.50
CA ASP A 324 22.37 0.07 8.43
C ASP A 324 22.91 1.39 7.85
N TYR A 325 23.44 2.26 8.71
CA TYR A 325 24.12 3.49 8.28
C TYR A 325 25.31 3.24 7.36
N LYS A 326 26.04 2.12 7.57
CA LYS A 326 27.15 1.72 6.71
C LYS A 326 26.72 1.25 5.31
N MET A 327 25.43 0.96 5.11
CA MET A 327 24.91 0.57 3.79
C MET A 327 24.73 1.77 2.86
N SER A 328 24.50 2.96 3.42
CA SER A 328 24.42 4.20 2.64
C SER A 328 25.81 4.80 2.42
N HIS A 329 25.93 5.65 1.41
CA HIS A 329 27.13 6.42 1.08
C HIS A 329 26.80 7.91 1.02
N PRO A 330 27.78 8.80 1.28
CA PRO A 330 27.61 10.24 1.04
C PRO A 330 27.14 10.49 -0.40
N ALA A 331 26.14 11.35 -0.57
CA ALA A 331 25.56 11.65 -1.86
C ALA A 331 25.07 13.10 -1.89
N LYS A 332 25.08 13.74 -3.06
CA LYS A 332 24.51 15.10 -3.20
C LYS A 332 22.98 15.07 -3.29
N ARG A 333 22.45 14.01 -3.89
CA ARG A 333 21.02 13.77 -4.16
C ARG A 333 20.72 12.27 -4.06
N ALA A 334 19.46 11.92 -3.87
CA ALA A 334 18.97 10.56 -4.00
C ALA A 334 17.91 10.49 -5.09
N THR A 335 17.79 9.35 -5.76
CA THR A 335 16.74 9.16 -6.77
C THR A 335 15.37 9.30 -6.13
N ARG A 336 15.14 8.70 -4.96
CA ARG A 336 13.89 8.84 -4.22
C ARG A 336 14.08 8.93 -2.73
N PHE A 337 13.23 9.70 -2.07
CA PHE A 337 12.97 9.59 -0.64
C PHE A 337 12.03 8.41 -0.41
N VAL A 338 12.27 7.56 0.60
CA VAL A 338 11.34 6.48 0.97
C VAL A 338 10.69 6.81 2.30
N SER A 339 9.38 7.08 2.29
CA SER A 339 8.61 7.19 3.53
C SER A 339 7.85 5.91 3.82
N HIS A 340 7.84 5.52 5.09
CA HIS A 340 7.20 4.28 5.53
C HIS A 340 6.93 4.25 7.05
N SER A 341 5.97 3.42 7.46
CA SER A 341 5.86 2.99 8.86
C SER A 341 7.02 2.07 9.23
N TRP A 342 7.66 2.29 10.38
CA TRP A 342 8.77 1.43 10.83
C TRP A 342 8.27 0.05 11.26
N SER A 343 7.13 0.02 11.95
CA SER A 343 6.49 -1.20 12.46
C SER A 343 5.31 -1.64 11.58
N PRO A 344 5.02 -2.94 11.52
CA PRO A 344 3.74 -3.41 10.97
C PRO A 344 2.57 -2.82 11.77
N PRO A 345 1.39 -2.67 11.15
CA PRO A 345 0.14 -2.51 11.88
C PRO A 345 -0.06 -3.64 12.91
N GLU A 346 -0.69 -3.35 14.05
CA GLU A 346 -0.90 -4.33 15.13
C GLU A 346 -1.75 -5.53 14.67
N ASP A 347 -2.65 -5.28 13.72
CA ASP A 347 -3.57 -6.23 13.09
C ASP A 347 -3.04 -6.78 11.77
N TRP A 348 -1.74 -6.63 11.47
CA TRP A 348 -1.14 -7.07 10.21
C TRP A 348 -1.44 -8.53 9.88
N ASP A 349 -1.18 -9.45 10.83
CA ASP A 349 -1.35 -10.89 10.61
C ASP A 349 -2.81 -11.31 10.43
N MET A 350 -3.77 -10.47 10.83
CA MET A 350 -5.20 -10.71 10.63
C MET A 350 -5.61 -10.48 9.17
N PHE A 351 -5.00 -9.49 8.51
CA PHE A 351 -5.36 -9.09 7.14
C PHE A 351 -4.37 -9.59 6.09
N MET A 352 -3.13 -9.88 6.50
CA MET A 352 -2.02 -10.15 5.61
C MET A 352 -1.35 -11.45 6.00
N SER A 353 -1.20 -12.33 5.02
CA SER A 353 -0.56 -13.64 5.22
C SER A 353 0.95 -13.65 4.98
N SER A 354 1.51 -12.52 4.54
CA SER A 354 2.92 -12.38 4.18
C SER A 354 3.61 -11.48 5.19
N ALA A 355 4.91 -11.71 5.43
CA ALA A 355 5.67 -10.89 6.35
C ALA A 355 5.70 -9.43 5.86
N TYR A 356 5.48 -8.49 6.79
CA TYR A 356 5.50 -7.05 6.49
C TYR A 356 6.81 -6.61 5.83
N SER A 357 7.92 -7.16 6.30
CA SER A 357 9.27 -6.90 5.78
C SER A 357 9.45 -7.33 4.32
N ASP A 358 8.93 -8.51 3.95
CA ASP A 358 9.04 -9.05 2.59
C ASP A 358 8.21 -8.21 1.61
N ILE A 359 7.01 -7.80 2.01
CA ILE A 359 6.18 -6.91 1.19
C ILE A 359 6.91 -5.59 0.93
N LYS A 360 7.50 -4.97 1.96
CA LYS A 360 8.26 -3.72 1.79
C LYS A 360 9.46 -3.86 0.86
N ALA A 361 10.25 -4.91 1.05
CA ALA A 361 11.43 -5.17 0.21
C ALA A 361 11.04 -5.33 -1.27
N SER A 362 9.93 -6.05 -1.51
CA SER A 362 9.46 -6.33 -2.86
C SER A 362 8.82 -5.14 -3.56
N GLU A 363 7.93 -4.42 -2.87
CA GLU A 363 7.30 -3.22 -3.39
C GLU A 363 8.35 -2.16 -3.72
N LEU A 364 9.39 -2.01 -2.88
CA LEU A 364 10.49 -1.10 -3.16
C LEU A 364 11.34 -1.54 -4.38
N ALA A 365 11.53 -2.86 -4.58
CA ALA A 365 12.26 -3.38 -5.74
C ALA A 365 11.53 -3.06 -7.03
N ILE A 366 10.20 -3.20 -6.98
CA ILE A 366 9.35 -2.87 -8.10
C ILE A 366 9.37 -1.37 -8.40
N ALA A 367 9.24 -0.52 -7.38
CA ALA A 367 9.34 0.93 -7.57
C ALA A 367 10.68 1.30 -8.22
N ALA A 368 11.78 0.71 -7.76
CA ALA A 368 13.11 0.92 -8.34
C ALA A 368 13.18 0.54 -9.82
N GLN A 369 12.58 -0.60 -10.19
CA GLN A 369 12.49 -1.06 -11.59
C GLN A 369 11.71 -0.07 -12.45
N ASP A 370 10.54 0.37 -12.00
CA ASP A 370 9.68 1.29 -12.73
C ASP A 370 10.34 2.67 -12.90
N ILE A 371 10.98 3.18 -11.85
CA ILE A 371 11.72 4.45 -11.88
C ILE A 371 12.87 4.38 -12.89
N THR A 372 13.64 3.29 -12.85
CA THR A 372 14.78 3.09 -13.75
C THR A 372 14.33 2.94 -15.20
N ALA A 373 13.25 2.20 -15.43
CA ALA A 373 12.66 2.03 -16.76
C ALA A 373 12.17 3.37 -17.33
N ALA A 374 11.50 4.19 -16.52
CA ALA A 374 11.04 5.52 -16.93
C ALA A 374 12.20 6.47 -17.26
N ALA A 375 13.31 6.38 -16.53
CA ALA A 375 14.50 7.20 -16.78
C ALA A 375 15.27 6.79 -18.07
N SER A 376 15.09 5.56 -18.55
CA SER A 376 15.89 4.97 -19.64
C SER A 376 15.32 5.19 -21.05
N LEU A 377 14.23 5.95 -21.18
CA LEU A 377 13.65 6.33 -22.47
C LEU A 377 14.58 7.32 -23.24
N PRO A 378 14.56 7.34 -24.59
CA PRO A 378 15.54 6.75 -25.52
C PRO A 378 16.90 7.47 -25.63
N LYS A 379 17.32 8.29 -24.67
CA LYS A 379 18.43 9.24 -24.88
C LYS A 379 19.83 8.72 -24.59
N THR A 380 19.99 7.54 -23.99
CA THR A 380 21.33 7.04 -23.63
C THR A 380 21.53 5.58 -24.04
N THR A 381 22.53 5.35 -24.89
CA THR A 381 22.99 4.04 -25.38
C THR A 381 23.71 3.19 -24.33
N THR A 382 23.56 3.53 -23.04
CA THR A 382 24.12 2.73 -21.96
C THR A 382 23.46 1.36 -21.94
N LYS A 383 24.26 0.32 -22.22
CA LYS A 383 23.86 -1.09 -22.18
C LYS A 383 23.15 -1.39 -20.84
N ASN A 384 21.87 -1.71 -20.93
CA ASN A 384 21.01 -2.30 -19.90
C ASN A 384 20.99 -1.55 -18.55
N PRO A 385 20.07 -0.59 -18.37
CA PRO A 385 19.90 0.09 -17.09
C PRO A 385 19.63 -0.92 -15.96
N CYS A 386 20.36 -0.80 -14.86
CA CYS A 386 20.38 -1.73 -13.75
C CYS A 386 19.79 -1.05 -12.51
N TRP A 387 18.48 -1.24 -12.29
CA TRP A 387 17.76 -0.62 -11.17
C TRP A 387 18.43 -0.87 -9.81
N LYS A 388 19.09 -2.01 -9.66
CA LYS A 388 19.84 -2.42 -8.45
C LYS A 388 20.90 -1.40 -8.04
N LYS A 389 21.56 -0.77 -9.01
CA LYS A 389 22.67 0.17 -8.80
C LYS A 389 22.33 1.60 -9.18
N ASP A 390 21.52 1.77 -10.21
CA ASP A 390 21.20 3.08 -10.79
C ASP A 390 20.11 3.81 -10.00
N CYS A 391 19.27 3.06 -9.25
CA CYS A 391 18.28 3.64 -8.35
C CYS A 391 18.84 3.72 -6.93
N THR A 392 18.82 4.93 -6.36
CA THR A 392 19.26 5.19 -4.99
C THR A 392 18.14 5.76 -4.14
N PHE A 393 18.11 5.35 -2.88
CA PHE A 393 17.09 5.75 -1.92
C PHE A 393 17.70 6.56 -0.77
N TRP A 394 17.00 7.60 -0.34
CA TRP A 394 17.17 8.13 1.00
C TRP A 394 16.15 7.44 1.91
N ILE A 395 16.63 6.72 2.92
CA ILE A 395 15.79 6.04 3.91
C ILE A 395 16.35 6.41 5.28
N ASP A 396 15.53 7.01 6.15
CA ASP A 396 15.92 7.50 7.48
C ASP A 396 16.77 6.48 8.26
N LYS A 397 16.40 5.21 8.19
CA LYS A 397 17.04 4.08 8.85
C LYS A 397 18.51 3.88 8.47
N CYS A 398 18.87 4.14 7.21
CA CYS A 398 20.25 3.99 6.72
C CYS A 398 20.95 5.32 6.44
N CYS A 399 20.20 6.42 6.31
CA CYS A 399 20.78 7.73 6.00
C CYS A 399 21.03 8.57 7.25
N ILE A 400 20.40 8.23 8.38
CA ILE A 400 20.62 8.89 9.67
C ILE A 400 21.44 7.96 10.58
N PRO A 401 22.52 8.45 11.24
CA PRO A 401 23.30 7.66 12.17
C PRO A 401 22.55 7.49 13.51
N GLN A 402 21.61 6.55 13.53
CA GLN A 402 20.79 6.25 14.70
C GLN A 402 21.66 5.98 15.94
N ASN A 403 21.27 6.52 17.09
CA ASN A 403 21.99 6.46 18.38
C ASN A 403 23.29 7.30 18.45
N HIS A 404 23.47 8.28 17.55
CA HIS A 404 24.56 9.26 17.61
C HIS A 404 24.00 10.69 17.73
N PRO A 405 24.64 11.64 18.45
CA PRO A 405 24.15 13.02 18.58
C PRO A 405 23.90 13.74 17.24
N LEU A 406 24.68 13.41 16.20
CA LEU A 406 24.51 13.91 14.82
C LEU A 406 23.12 13.62 14.23
N MET A 407 22.36 12.70 14.81
CA MET A 407 20.97 12.46 14.45
C MET A 407 20.12 13.73 14.55
N ILE A 408 20.37 14.59 15.54
CA ILE A 408 19.64 15.84 15.73
C ILE A 408 19.84 16.75 14.52
N ASP A 409 21.09 16.96 14.10
CA ASP A 409 21.40 17.76 12.91
C ASP A 409 20.74 17.17 11.64
N CYS A 410 20.69 15.83 11.50
CA CYS A 410 19.98 15.21 10.40
C CYS A 410 18.46 15.50 10.45
N VAL A 411 17.84 15.38 11.62
CA VAL A 411 16.39 15.60 11.80
C VAL A 411 16.02 17.07 11.57
N ASP A 412 16.87 17.99 12.01
CA ASP A 412 16.67 19.42 11.81
C ASP A 412 16.76 19.84 10.33
N ASN A 413 17.48 19.06 9.52
CA ASN A 413 17.67 19.29 8.09
C ASN A 413 16.82 18.38 7.18
N LEU A 414 15.81 17.68 7.72
CA LEU A 414 15.01 16.71 6.97
C LEU A 414 14.35 17.31 5.71
N GLU A 415 13.85 18.54 5.80
CA GLU A 415 13.22 19.29 4.69
C GLU A 415 14.20 19.47 3.52
N LEU A 416 15.49 19.64 3.81
CA LEU A 416 16.52 19.80 2.79
C LEU A 416 16.83 18.48 2.11
N PHE A 417 16.82 17.36 2.84
CA PHE A 417 16.96 16.02 2.24
C PHE A 417 15.79 15.68 1.33
N LEU A 418 14.55 16.01 1.75
CA LEU A 418 13.35 15.84 0.93
C LEU A 418 13.49 16.57 -0.41
N ARG A 419 13.94 17.83 -0.41
CA ARG A 419 14.20 18.65 -1.63
C ARG A 419 15.34 18.13 -2.51
N ARG A 420 16.29 17.41 -1.92
CA ARG A 420 17.42 16.80 -2.64
C ARG A 420 17.08 15.41 -3.20
N CYS A 421 15.84 14.95 -3.06
CA CYS A 421 15.36 13.74 -3.70
C CYS A 421 14.61 14.08 -5.00
N ASP A 422 14.76 13.28 -6.06
CA ASP A 422 14.07 13.55 -7.34
C ASP A 422 12.58 13.13 -7.34
N GLY A 423 12.13 12.48 -6.27
CA GLY A 423 10.80 11.93 -6.11
C GLY A 423 10.63 11.27 -4.73
N MET A 424 9.44 10.75 -4.46
CA MET A 424 9.15 10.03 -3.22
C MET A 424 8.57 8.65 -3.55
N VAL A 425 8.95 7.63 -2.79
CA VAL A 425 8.32 6.31 -2.76
C VAL A 425 7.63 6.15 -1.41
N VAL A 426 6.37 5.75 -1.42
CA VAL A 426 5.59 5.58 -0.18
C VAL A 426 5.19 4.13 -0.04
N LEU A 427 5.77 3.45 0.95
CA LEU A 427 5.37 2.09 1.34
C LEU A 427 4.16 2.20 2.25
N LEU A 428 2.98 2.28 1.64
CA LEU A 428 1.76 2.75 2.30
C LEU A 428 1.00 1.59 2.95
N SER A 429 1.28 1.30 4.22
CA SER A 429 0.42 0.48 5.07
C SER A 429 -0.72 1.31 5.68
N TRP A 430 -1.82 0.66 6.12
CA TRP A 430 -2.99 1.38 6.65
C TRP A 430 -2.73 2.14 7.96
N ASN A 431 -1.62 1.88 8.65
CA ASN A 431 -1.17 2.67 9.80
C ASN A 431 -0.23 3.84 9.43
N TYR A 432 0.06 4.07 8.14
CA TYR A 432 1.01 5.10 7.70
C TYR A 432 0.59 6.49 8.18
N PHE A 433 -0.68 6.86 7.96
CA PHE A 433 -1.23 8.14 8.38
C PHE A 433 -1.45 8.24 9.90
N ASN A 434 -1.25 7.15 10.63
CA ASN A 434 -1.25 7.18 12.09
C ASN A 434 0.10 7.63 12.64
N ARG A 435 1.13 7.93 11.84
CA ARG A 435 2.45 8.37 12.33
C ARG A 435 2.75 9.82 11.99
N THR A 436 3.08 10.62 13.00
CA THR A 436 3.31 12.07 12.83
C THR A 436 4.44 12.36 11.86
N TRP A 437 5.56 11.63 11.95
CA TRP A 437 6.70 11.75 11.02
C TRP A 437 6.28 11.47 9.56
N CYS A 438 5.58 10.37 9.30
CA CYS A 438 5.15 9.99 7.95
C CYS A 438 4.20 11.03 7.33
N VAL A 439 3.30 11.58 8.15
CA VAL A 439 2.36 12.65 7.76
C VAL A 439 3.11 13.95 7.45
N TYR A 440 4.10 14.31 8.26
CA TYR A 440 4.94 15.49 8.04
C TYR A 440 5.80 15.37 6.78
N GLU A 441 6.50 14.24 6.61
CA GLU A 441 7.31 13.95 5.42
C GLU A 441 6.49 14.03 4.13
N TRP A 442 5.28 13.46 4.16
CA TRP A 442 4.33 13.50 3.05
C TRP A 442 3.98 14.94 2.66
N ALA A 443 3.57 15.75 3.64
CA ALA A 443 3.17 17.12 3.40
C ALA A 443 4.35 17.98 2.91
N GLU A 444 5.50 17.90 3.58
CA GLU A 444 6.68 18.69 3.22
C GLU A 444 7.20 18.33 1.82
N PHE A 445 7.18 17.03 1.47
CA PHE A 445 7.55 16.58 0.13
C PHE A 445 6.66 17.23 -0.94
N LEU A 446 5.33 17.20 -0.77
CA LEU A 446 4.37 17.75 -1.72
C LEU A 446 4.33 19.29 -1.76
N VAL A 447 4.76 19.95 -0.68
CA VAL A 447 5.02 21.39 -0.71
C VAL A 447 6.18 21.72 -1.66
N SER A 448 7.21 20.87 -1.70
CA SER A 448 8.42 21.14 -2.49
C SER A 448 8.42 20.49 -3.89
N HIS A 449 7.57 19.51 -4.15
CA HIS A 449 7.59 18.71 -5.38
C HIS A 449 6.23 18.59 -6.03
N HIS A 450 6.25 18.28 -7.32
CA HIS A 450 5.05 18.00 -8.07
C HIS A 450 4.43 16.65 -7.63
N PRO A 451 3.10 16.55 -7.41
CA PRO A 451 2.45 15.30 -6.95
C PRO A 451 2.73 14.07 -7.84
N ARG A 452 2.96 14.27 -9.14
CA ARG A 452 3.33 13.19 -10.08
C ARG A 452 4.64 12.46 -9.71
N THR A 453 5.52 13.10 -8.96
CA THR A 453 6.82 12.52 -8.55
C THR A 453 6.71 11.55 -7.37
N VAL A 454 5.51 11.38 -6.81
CA VAL A 454 5.20 10.38 -5.77
C VAL A 454 4.84 9.05 -6.41
N HIS A 455 5.56 8.00 -6.03
CA HIS A 455 5.31 6.62 -6.40
C HIS A 455 4.72 5.87 -5.21
N MET A 456 3.46 5.46 -5.35
CA MET A 456 2.74 4.73 -4.30
C MET A 456 2.97 3.23 -4.42
N CYS A 457 3.60 2.67 -3.42
CA CYS A 457 3.70 1.22 -3.22
C CYS A 457 2.54 0.78 -2.32
N VAL A 458 1.35 0.66 -2.92
CA VAL A 458 0.10 0.39 -2.20
C VAL A 458 -0.52 -0.95 -2.59
N GLU A 459 -0.13 -1.56 -3.70
CA GLU A 459 -0.88 -2.68 -4.29
C GLU A 459 -0.79 -3.97 -3.49
N ALA A 460 0.37 -4.27 -2.90
CA ALA A 460 0.46 -5.39 -1.96
C ALA A 460 -0.25 -5.11 -0.64
N PHE A 461 -0.44 -3.84 -0.24
CA PHE A 461 -1.02 -3.48 1.06
C PHE A 461 -2.54 -3.20 1.02
N LEU A 462 -3.07 -2.81 -0.15
CA LEU A 462 -4.46 -2.43 -0.36
C LEU A 462 -5.22 -3.53 -1.09
N ASN A 463 -5.99 -4.26 -0.31
CA ASN A 463 -6.92 -5.28 -0.78
C ASN A 463 -8.33 -4.98 -0.24
N PRO A 464 -9.37 -5.68 -0.69
CA PRO A 464 -10.73 -5.44 -0.22
C PRO A 464 -10.89 -5.51 1.31
N ALA A 465 -10.12 -6.37 1.99
CA ALA A 465 -10.19 -6.51 3.45
C ALA A 465 -9.52 -5.33 4.20
N THR A 466 -8.52 -4.69 3.61
CA THR A 466 -7.80 -3.56 4.23
C THR A 466 -8.31 -2.19 3.78
N LEU A 467 -9.10 -2.11 2.71
CA LEU A 467 -9.60 -0.85 2.13
C LEU A 467 -10.25 0.08 3.17
N ALA A 468 -11.15 -0.45 4.00
CA ALA A 468 -11.83 0.33 5.03
C ALA A 468 -10.86 0.92 6.06
N LEU A 469 -9.73 0.26 6.33
CA LEU A 469 -8.70 0.74 7.24
C LEU A 469 -7.98 1.96 6.67
N TYR A 470 -7.69 1.98 5.36
CA TYR A 470 -7.11 3.15 4.70
C TYR A 470 -8.07 4.34 4.71
N ILE A 471 -9.32 4.10 4.34
CA ILE A 471 -10.36 5.15 4.35
C ILE A 471 -10.45 5.77 5.75
N SER A 472 -10.55 4.94 6.79
CA SER A 472 -10.60 5.38 8.18
C SER A 472 -9.34 6.14 8.60
N SER A 473 -8.15 5.66 8.21
CA SER A 473 -6.87 6.30 8.56
C SER A 473 -6.76 7.74 8.02
N ILE A 474 -7.34 7.99 6.85
CA ILE A 474 -7.32 9.32 6.21
C ILE A 474 -8.46 10.17 6.75
N GLU A 475 -9.67 9.63 6.84
CA GLU A 475 -10.86 10.33 7.33
C GLU A 475 -10.63 10.91 8.74
N PHE A 476 -10.12 10.06 9.63
CA PHE A 476 -9.88 10.41 11.03
C PHE A 476 -8.44 10.90 11.31
N LEU A 477 -7.65 11.20 10.27
CA LEU A 477 -6.33 11.79 10.44
C LEU A 477 -6.44 13.05 11.31
N SER A 478 -5.63 13.07 12.36
CA SER A 478 -5.41 14.20 13.25
C SER A 478 -3.99 14.16 13.81
N VAL A 479 -3.24 15.25 13.66
CA VAL A 479 -1.84 15.40 14.15
C VAL A 479 -1.73 15.23 15.66
N GLU A 480 -2.79 15.58 16.39
CA GLU A 480 -2.85 15.36 17.83
C GLU A 480 -2.92 13.86 18.16
N LYS A 481 -3.65 13.08 17.36
CA LYS A 481 -3.89 11.64 17.60
C LYS A 481 -2.88 10.72 16.93
N THR A 482 -2.03 11.24 16.04
CA THR A 482 -0.97 10.43 15.43
C THR A 482 0.01 9.94 16.49
N GLN A 483 0.64 8.81 16.24
CA GLN A 483 1.64 8.18 17.06
C GLN A 483 3.02 8.80 16.78
N CYS A 484 3.75 9.06 17.86
CA CYS A 484 5.19 9.34 17.85
C CYS A 484 5.91 8.27 18.66
N GLN A 485 7.11 7.89 18.23
CA GLN A 485 7.95 7.00 19.05
C GLN A 485 8.45 7.74 20.31
N TYR A 486 8.75 9.03 20.17
CA TYR A 486 9.13 9.92 21.26
C TYR A 486 8.24 11.15 21.24
N GLU A 487 7.68 11.52 22.39
CA GLU A 487 6.75 12.66 22.47
C GLU A 487 7.44 14.00 22.16
N THR A 488 8.73 14.11 22.45
CA THR A 488 9.57 15.26 22.04
C THR A 488 9.55 15.48 20.52
N ASP A 489 9.45 14.42 19.72
CA ASP A 489 9.34 14.55 18.27
C ASP A 489 8.02 15.20 17.87
N ARG A 490 6.94 14.94 18.62
CA ARG A 490 5.64 15.59 18.37
C ARG A 490 5.75 17.09 18.55
N GLU A 491 6.39 17.53 19.63
CA GLU A 491 6.58 18.97 19.91
C GLU A 491 7.37 19.64 18.77
N ILE A 492 8.48 19.04 18.35
CA ILE A 492 9.31 19.52 17.24
C ILE A 492 8.48 19.62 15.95
N LEU A 493 7.79 18.54 15.58
CA LEU A 493 6.99 18.49 14.35
C LEU A 493 5.81 19.46 14.40
N ARG A 494 5.17 19.61 15.57
CA ARG A 494 4.07 20.56 15.75
C ARG A 494 4.55 21.99 15.57
N THR A 495 5.69 22.36 16.18
CA THR A 495 6.30 23.68 15.97
C THR A 495 6.63 23.91 14.49
N LYS A 496 7.15 22.91 13.79
CA LYS A 496 7.41 23.00 12.34
C LYS A 496 6.10 23.18 11.53
N ILE A 497 5.04 22.43 11.86
CA ILE A 497 3.72 22.56 11.22
C ILE A 497 3.15 23.97 11.44
N GLU A 498 3.13 24.45 12.67
CA GLU A 498 2.63 25.78 13.03
C GLU A 498 3.47 26.91 12.42
N SER A 499 4.76 26.64 12.15
CA SER A 499 5.62 27.58 11.44
C SER A 499 5.32 27.63 9.94
N TYR A 500 5.18 26.47 9.27
CA TYR A 500 5.13 26.38 7.81
C TYR A 500 3.72 26.46 7.20
N TYR A 501 2.70 26.12 7.98
CA TYR A 501 1.31 26.04 7.52
C TYR A 501 0.46 27.07 8.26
N LYS A 502 -0.63 27.52 7.63
CA LYS A 502 -1.53 28.54 8.23
C LYS A 502 -2.15 28.08 9.54
N SER A 503 -2.45 26.79 9.64
CA SER A 503 -2.93 26.14 10.87
C SER A 503 -2.71 24.63 10.79
N VAL A 504 -2.82 23.94 11.93
CA VAL A 504 -2.84 22.47 11.99
C VAL A 504 -4.00 21.90 11.17
N HIS A 505 -5.16 22.56 11.17
CA HIS A 505 -6.32 22.13 10.39
C HIS A 505 -6.06 22.19 8.88
N GLU A 506 -5.46 23.29 8.40
CA GLU A 506 -5.10 23.43 6.98
C GLU A 506 -4.04 22.40 6.55
N PHE A 507 -3.09 22.10 7.44
CA PHE A 507 -2.12 21.03 7.24
C PHE A 507 -2.80 19.66 7.12
N GLU A 508 -3.70 19.32 8.05
CA GLU A 508 -4.44 18.05 8.01
C GLU A 508 -5.30 17.92 6.74
N ASN A 509 -6.01 18.99 6.35
CA ASN A 509 -6.80 19.00 5.11
C ASN A 509 -5.91 18.81 3.89
N PHE A 510 -4.74 19.46 3.84
CA PHE A 510 -3.77 19.28 2.77
C PHE A 510 -3.27 17.83 2.67
N VAL A 511 -2.96 17.19 3.80
CA VAL A 511 -2.58 15.77 3.84
C VAL A 511 -3.74 14.88 3.35
N LYS A 512 -4.96 15.10 3.86
CA LYS A 512 -6.13 14.28 3.49
C LYS A 512 -6.42 14.35 2.00
N ILE A 513 -6.52 15.55 1.42
CA ILE A 513 -6.88 15.72 0.01
C ILE A 513 -5.78 15.15 -0.92
N THR A 514 -4.50 15.34 -0.58
CA THR A 514 -3.39 14.81 -1.36
C THR A 514 -3.29 13.28 -1.25
N ALA A 515 -3.51 12.72 -0.07
CA ALA A 515 -3.57 11.27 0.16
C ALA A 515 -4.66 10.62 -0.70
N ILE A 516 -5.89 11.13 -0.64
CA ILE A 516 -7.02 10.63 -1.44
C ILE A 516 -6.68 10.68 -2.92
N SER A 517 -6.19 11.83 -3.39
CA SER A 517 -5.87 12.04 -4.81
C SER A 517 -4.82 11.06 -5.33
N ILE A 518 -3.71 10.93 -4.61
CA ILE A 518 -2.56 10.11 -5.04
C ILE A 518 -2.88 8.61 -4.92
N ILE A 519 -3.64 8.20 -3.90
CA ILE A 519 -4.12 6.81 -3.79
C ILE A 519 -5.15 6.52 -4.90
N ALA A 520 -6.10 7.42 -5.16
CA ALA A 520 -7.07 7.29 -6.23
C ALA A 520 -6.39 7.14 -7.60
N LYS A 521 -5.31 7.89 -7.87
CA LYS A 521 -4.49 7.69 -9.09
C LYS A 521 -3.97 6.25 -9.22
N SER A 522 -3.51 5.66 -8.12
CA SER A 522 -3.03 4.27 -8.09
C SER A 522 -4.19 3.29 -8.26
N ALA A 523 -5.32 3.56 -7.62
CA ALA A 523 -6.56 2.81 -7.79
C ALA A 523 -7.09 2.88 -9.24
N ALA A 524 -6.99 4.01 -9.94
CA ALA A 524 -7.39 4.14 -11.34
C ALA A 524 -6.58 3.21 -12.25
N ARG A 525 -5.27 3.09 -11.99
CA ARG A 525 -4.42 2.16 -12.73
C ARG A 525 -4.87 0.71 -12.52
N LYS A 526 -5.22 0.36 -11.28
CA LYS A 526 -5.69 -0.97 -10.89
C LYS A 526 -7.09 -1.30 -11.40
N ALA A 527 -8.01 -0.34 -11.32
CA ALA A 527 -9.42 -0.47 -11.69
C ALA A 527 -9.63 -0.85 -13.16
N SER A 528 -8.65 -0.58 -14.02
CA SER A 528 -8.66 -1.08 -15.39
C SER A 528 -8.76 -2.61 -15.48
N ARG A 529 -8.37 -3.34 -14.42
CA ARG A 529 -8.24 -4.81 -14.35
C ARG A 529 -9.43 -5.52 -13.71
N GLY A 530 -10.40 -4.80 -13.17
CA GLY A 530 -11.49 -5.41 -12.42
C GLY A 530 -12.66 -4.46 -12.19
N SER A 531 -13.28 -4.57 -11.02
CA SER A 531 -14.45 -3.78 -10.67
C SER A 531 -14.06 -2.37 -10.22
N TYR A 532 -14.16 -1.42 -11.14
CA TYR A 532 -13.98 0.02 -10.88
C TYR A 532 -14.74 0.48 -9.63
N SER A 533 -15.97 0.00 -9.43
CA SER A 533 -16.80 0.38 -8.29
C SER A 533 -16.23 -0.04 -6.94
N HIS A 534 -15.47 -1.14 -6.86
CA HIS A 534 -14.90 -1.60 -5.59
C HIS A 534 -13.54 -0.97 -5.29
N GLU A 535 -12.75 -0.64 -6.31
CA GLU A 535 -11.38 -0.16 -6.10
C GLU A 535 -11.26 1.37 -6.12
N PHE A 536 -12.07 2.05 -6.92
CA PHE A 536 -11.92 3.49 -7.16
C PHE A 536 -13.01 4.33 -6.50
N GLN A 537 -14.29 3.92 -6.59
CA GLN A 537 -15.42 4.67 -6.03
C GLN A 537 -15.27 5.06 -4.55
N PRO A 538 -14.71 4.22 -3.66
CA PRO A 538 -14.56 4.58 -2.25
C PRO A 538 -13.73 5.86 -2.01
N TRP A 539 -12.81 6.20 -2.92
CA TRP A 539 -12.01 7.43 -2.82
C TRP A 539 -12.81 8.67 -3.22
N VAL A 540 -13.71 8.53 -4.20
CA VAL A 540 -14.68 9.58 -4.56
C VAL A 540 -15.60 9.86 -3.39
N ASP A 541 -16.16 8.81 -2.80
CA ASP A 541 -17.10 8.91 -1.69
C ASP A 541 -16.43 9.52 -0.45
N LEU A 542 -15.18 9.13 -0.17
CA LEU A 542 -14.39 9.75 0.89
C LEU A 542 -14.13 11.25 0.62
N ALA A 543 -13.80 11.64 -0.62
CA ALA A 543 -13.63 13.04 -0.98
C ALA A 543 -14.92 13.85 -0.74
N ARG A 544 -16.10 13.31 -1.10
CA ARG A 544 -17.40 13.94 -0.83
C ARG A 544 -17.67 14.08 0.67
N ARG A 545 -17.46 13.01 1.45
CA ARG A 545 -17.68 13.02 2.91
C ARG A 545 -16.80 14.04 3.64
N LEU A 546 -15.60 14.29 3.14
CA LEU A 546 -14.69 15.31 3.67
C LEU A 546 -14.90 16.70 3.05
N ASN A 547 -15.99 16.91 2.29
CA ASN A 547 -16.33 18.17 1.62
C ASN A 547 -15.28 18.67 0.63
N PHE A 548 -14.49 17.77 0.02
CA PHE A 548 -13.57 18.10 -1.07
C PHE A 548 -14.32 18.02 -2.42
N CYS A 549 -15.36 18.83 -2.59
CA CYS A 549 -16.28 18.75 -3.74
C CYS A 549 -15.56 18.83 -5.09
N ALA A 550 -14.60 19.75 -5.25
CA ALA A 550 -13.81 19.87 -6.48
C ALA A 550 -13.02 18.58 -6.77
N LEU A 551 -12.40 17.98 -5.75
CA LEU A 551 -11.69 16.72 -5.91
C LEU A 551 -12.66 15.60 -6.28
N ALA A 552 -13.78 15.47 -5.57
CA ALA A 552 -14.78 14.44 -5.86
C ALA A 552 -15.23 14.50 -7.33
N SER A 553 -15.57 15.69 -7.85
CA SER A 553 -15.93 15.89 -9.25
C SER A 553 -14.80 15.52 -10.22
N ALA A 554 -13.55 15.87 -9.90
CA ALA A 554 -12.39 15.48 -10.71
C ALA A 554 -12.14 13.96 -10.72
N LEU A 555 -12.40 13.29 -9.58
CA LEU A 555 -12.33 11.84 -9.47
C LEU A 555 -13.48 11.16 -10.24
N ASP A 556 -14.70 11.69 -10.20
CA ASP A 556 -15.83 11.18 -11.00
C ASP A 556 -15.58 11.23 -12.50
N ALA A 557 -14.78 12.19 -12.97
CA ALA A 557 -14.40 12.31 -14.37
C ALA A 557 -13.42 11.21 -14.83
N ALA A 558 -12.89 10.38 -13.92
CA ALA A 558 -12.01 9.29 -14.28
C ALA A 558 -12.76 8.20 -15.07
N GLN A 559 -12.16 7.71 -16.16
CA GLN A 559 -12.73 6.65 -17.00
C GLN A 559 -11.75 5.50 -17.28
N PRO A 560 -11.22 4.79 -16.25
CA PRO A 560 -10.19 3.77 -16.45
C PRO A 560 -10.56 2.67 -17.43
N ALA A 561 -11.82 2.22 -17.44
CA ALA A 561 -12.29 1.21 -18.37
C ALA A 561 -12.20 1.69 -19.83
N ALA A 562 -12.68 2.90 -20.11
CA ALA A 562 -12.62 3.48 -21.45
C ALA A 562 -11.17 3.69 -21.90
N TRP A 563 -10.31 4.24 -21.02
CA TRP A 563 -8.89 4.45 -21.31
C TRP A 563 -8.17 3.14 -21.65
N ARG A 564 -8.49 2.06 -20.94
CA ARG A 564 -7.92 0.73 -21.22
C ARG A 564 -8.36 0.23 -22.61
N THR A 565 -9.64 0.30 -22.93
CA THR A 565 -10.16 -0.12 -24.25
C THR A 565 -9.44 0.64 -25.36
N THR A 566 -9.36 1.98 -25.25
CA THR A 566 -8.67 2.77 -26.27
C THR A 566 -7.18 2.44 -26.38
N ALA A 567 -6.50 2.14 -25.27
CA ALA A 567 -5.10 1.75 -25.29
C ALA A 567 -4.88 0.38 -25.98
N LEU A 568 -5.78 -0.57 -25.76
CA LEU A 568 -5.76 -1.89 -26.43
C LEU A 568 -6.01 -1.76 -27.95
N ASP A 569 -6.99 -0.95 -28.34
CA ASP A 569 -7.32 -0.71 -29.75
C ASP A 569 -6.16 -0.05 -30.50
N ALA A 570 -5.49 0.92 -29.86
CA ALA A 570 -4.34 1.60 -30.42
C ALA A 570 -3.17 0.63 -30.68
N THR A 571 -2.91 -0.31 -29.77
CA THR A 571 -1.83 -1.30 -29.96
C THR A 571 -2.15 -2.39 -30.96
N THR A 572 -3.41 -2.81 -31.08
CA THR A 572 -3.80 -3.84 -32.04
C THR A 572 -3.51 -3.40 -33.49
N SER A 573 -3.56 -2.08 -33.73
CA SER A 573 -3.28 -1.49 -35.03
C SER A 573 -1.78 -1.34 -35.34
N ALA A 574 -0.92 -1.35 -34.31
CA ALA A 574 0.53 -1.17 -34.45
C ALA A 574 1.24 -2.54 -34.39
N ALA A 575 1.24 -3.28 -35.50
CA ALA A 575 1.75 -4.66 -35.64
C ALA A 575 3.24 -4.89 -35.28
N THR A 576 3.95 -3.90 -34.73
CA THR A 576 5.40 -3.94 -34.47
C THR A 576 5.81 -3.53 -33.06
N GLN A 577 4.90 -3.07 -32.20
CA GLN A 577 5.23 -2.76 -30.80
C GLN A 577 4.86 -3.97 -29.94
N GLY A 578 5.83 -4.50 -29.18
CA GLY A 578 5.62 -5.64 -28.29
C GLY A 578 4.43 -5.45 -27.34
N ASN A 579 4.01 -6.51 -26.65
CA ASN A 579 2.75 -6.57 -25.89
C ASN A 579 2.65 -5.57 -24.70
N HIS A 580 3.62 -4.67 -24.52
CA HIS A 580 3.68 -3.64 -23.47
C HIS A 580 3.13 -2.27 -23.89
N GLY A 581 2.94 -2.02 -25.19
CA GLY A 581 2.56 -0.68 -25.67
C GLY A 581 1.25 -0.16 -25.06
N TRP A 582 0.28 -1.05 -24.81
CA TRP A 582 -1.04 -0.66 -24.33
C TRP A 582 -1.01 -0.24 -22.86
N GLN A 583 -0.19 -0.90 -22.03
CA GLN A 583 -0.09 -0.56 -20.61
C GLN A 583 0.58 0.80 -20.43
N VAL A 584 1.61 1.09 -21.24
CA VAL A 584 2.25 2.42 -21.28
C VAL A 584 1.22 3.47 -21.70
N ALA A 585 0.53 3.27 -22.83
CA ALA A 585 -0.48 4.20 -23.32
C ALA A 585 -1.66 4.38 -22.33
N PHE A 586 -2.05 3.33 -21.61
CA PHE A 586 -3.06 3.40 -20.56
C PHE A 586 -2.56 4.23 -19.36
N ASN A 587 -1.36 3.97 -18.88
CA ASN A 587 -0.76 4.72 -17.77
C ASN A 587 -0.55 6.19 -18.13
N GLU A 588 -0.20 6.50 -19.38
CA GLU A 588 -0.12 7.87 -19.90
C GLU A 588 -1.48 8.58 -19.85
N ARG A 589 -2.58 7.90 -20.15
CA ARG A 589 -3.94 8.46 -20.02
C ARG A 589 -4.31 8.73 -18.57
N VAL A 590 -3.98 7.82 -17.65
CA VAL A 590 -4.19 8.06 -16.20
C VAL A 590 -3.36 9.25 -15.74
N ASP A 591 -2.10 9.34 -16.16
CA ASP A 591 -1.22 10.47 -15.83
C ASP A 591 -1.77 11.79 -16.41
N ALA A 592 -2.24 11.79 -17.66
CA ALA A 592 -2.81 12.97 -18.30
C ALA A 592 -4.10 13.44 -17.60
N TRP A 593 -5.00 12.52 -17.25
CA TRP A 593 -6.20 12.85 -16.47
C TRP A 593 -5.82 13.47 -15.12
N PHE A 594 -4.88 12.84 -14.41
CA PHE A 594 -4.44 13.34 -13.10
C PHE A 594 -3.83 14.75 -13.21
N GLU A 595 -3.01 14.98 -14.22
CA GLU A 595 -2.38 16.27 -14.49
C GLU A 595 -3.39 17.37 -14.80
N VAL A 596 -4.39 17.06 -15.62
CA VAL A 596 -5.38 18.05 -16.10
C VAL A 596 -6.46 18.33 -15.05
N HIS A 597 -6.94 17.31 -14.35
CA HIS A 597 -8.12 17.44 -13.49
C HIS A 597 -7.79 17.50 -12.00
N VAL A 598 -6.73 16.84 -11.54
CA VAL A 598 -6.43 16.69 -10.11
C VAL A 598 -5.33 17.64 -9.64
N CYS A 599 -4.21 17.74 -10.37
CA CYS A 599 -3.09 18.61 -9.99
C CYS A 599 -3.49 20.08 -9.74
N PRO A 600 -4.36 20.73 -10.55
CA PRO A 600 -4.76 22.13 -10.29
C PRO A 600 -5.45 22.31 -8.93
N ILE A 601 -6.25 21.32 -8.51
CA ILE A 601 -6.94 21.32 -7.21
C ILE A 601 -5.92 21.19 -6.07
N LEU A 602 -4.92 20.31 -6.24
CA LEU A 602 -3.86 20.13 -5.26
C LEU A 602 -2.97 21.37 -5.12
N GLU A 603 -2.63 22.05 -6.22
CA GLU A 603 -1.87 23.30 -6.18
C GLU A 603 -2.68 24.43 -5.54
N ALA A 604 -4.00 24.50 -5.78
CA ALA A 604 -4.88 25.43 -5.08
C ALA A 604 -4.92 25.14 -3.58
N GLN A 605 -5.07 23.88 -3.17
CA GLN A 605 -5.02 23.52 -1.74
C GLN A 605 -3.67 23.86 -1.12
N LYS A 606 -2.57 23.58 -1.83
CA LYS A 606 -1.23 23.91 -1.37
C LYS A 606 -1.07 25.42 -1.10
N GLY A 607 -1.56 26.28 -2.00
CA GLY A 607 -1.59 27.73 -1.80
C GLY A 607 -2.47 28.15 -0.62
N SER A 608 -3.58 27.44 -0.39
CA SER A 608 -4.45 27.66 0.78
C SER A 608 -3.81 27.22 2.09
N ALA A 609 -2.99 26.15 2.10
CA ALA A 609 -2.46 25.57 3.33
C ALA A 609 -1.16 26.23 3.84
N ILE A 610 -0.30 26.71 2.95
CA ILE A 610 1.02 27.27 3.30
C ILE A 610 0.89 28.71 3.83
N ALA A 611 1.63 29.06 4.88
CA ALA A 611 1.66 30.43 5.40
C ALA A 611 2.41 31.40 4.44
N HIS A 612 1.74 32.48 4.01
CA HIS A 612 2.28 33.46 3.04
C HIS A 612 3.56 34.16 3.48
N SER A 613 3.82 34.28 4.80
CA SER A 613 5.00 34.92 5.36
C SER A 613 6.30 34.14 5.15
N LEU A 614 6.20 32.92 4.62
CA LEU A 614 7.33 32.05 4.36
C LEU A 614 7.52 31.77 2.87
N SER A 615 7.28 32.77 2.01
CA SER A 615 7.97 32.88 0.73
C SER A 615 9.49 33.00 1.00
N ARG A 616 10.09 31.89 1.43
CA ARG A 616 11.48 31.76 1.85
C ARG A 616 12.34 32.31 0.69
N PRO A 617 13.02 33.46 0.88
CA PRO A 617 13.69 34.15 -0.23
C PRO A 617 14.78 33.33 -0.93
N ASN A 618 15.24 32.24 -0.31
CA ASN A 618 16.30 31.35 -0.82
C ASN A 618 15.83 29.93 -1.21
N LEU A 619 14.53 29.63 -1.21
CA LEU A 619 14.06 28.25 -1.43
C LEU A 619 13.60 27.92 -2.84
N LEU A 620 13.17 28.91 -3.62
CA LEU A 620 12.64 28.69 -4.97
C LEU A 620 13.71 28.86 -6.07
N ASP A 621 14.90 29.39 -5.74
CA ASP A 621 15.95 29.69 -6.73
C ASP A 621 16.87 28.48 -7.04
N VAL A 622 16.57 27.29 -6.50
CA VAL A 622 17.35 26.05 -6.76
C VAL A 622 17.15 25.55 -8.21
N LYS A 623 16.21 26.10 -9.00
CA LYS A 623 16.03 25.74 -10.42
C LYS A 623 17.17 26.19 -11.36
N LYS A 624 18.25 26.80 -10.85
CA LYS A 624 19.40 27.28 -11.65
C LYS A 624 20.67 26.40 -11.63
N HIS A 625 20.65 25.23 -10.99
CA HIS A 625 21.74 24.24 -11.02
C HIS A 625 21.21 22.86 -11.37
#